data_AF-A0A3N1K482-F1
#
_entry.id   AF-A0A3N1K482-F1
#
_cell.length_a   1.000
_cell.length_b   1.000
_cell.length_c   1.000
_cell.angle_alpha   90.00
_cell.angle_beta   90.00
_cell.angle_gamma   90.00
#
_symmetry.space_group_name_H-M   'P 1'
#
loop_
_entity.id
_entity.type
_entity.pdbx_description
1 polymer ?
#
loop_
_entity_poly.entity_id
_entity_poly.type
_entity_poly.pdbx_seq_one_letter_code
_entity_poly.pdbx_strand_id
1 'polypeptide(L)' 'MNPQLFFGIGGAIVGLWGLTIAVFNQWAQKLGGDRLANGRPLTPGFVRFIGVILAIGGTLFVVLAITGVLPDHE' A
#
# COMPACT_ATOMS: atom_id res chain seq x y z
N MET A 1 22.91 -4.78 -1.36
CA MET A 1 21.69 -5.10 -2.17
C MET A 1 21.19 -3.80 -2.78
N ASN A 2 20.78 -3.79 -4.05
CA ASN A 2 20.32 -2.57 -4.75
C ASN A 2 19.10 -1.94 -4.08
N PRO A 3 19.22 -0.75 -3.41
CA PRO A 3 18.11 -0.09 -2.77
C PRO A 3 17.01 0.18 -3.78
N GLN A 4 17.36 0.53 -5.02
CA GLN A 4 16.43 0.74 -6.10
C GLN A 4 15.60 -0.51 -6.40
N LEU A 5 16.23 -1.70 -6.46
CA LEU A 5 15.50 -2.97 -6.60
C LEU A 5 14.66 -3.29 -5.36
N PHE A 6 15.16 -3.02 -4.16
CA PHE A 6 14.44 -3.26 -2.92
C PHE A 6 13.17 -2.40 -2.82
N PHE A 7 13.28 -1.10 -3.10
CA PHE A 7 12.16 -0.18 -3.13
C PHE A 7 11.20 -0.45 -4.29
N GLY A 8 11.71 -0.84 -5.47
CA GLY A 8 10.87 -1.21 -6.60
C GLY A 8 10.02 -2.45 -6.31
N ILE A 9 10.62 -3.52 -5.81
CA ILE A 9 9.92 -4.75 -5.43
C ILE A 9 8.97 -4.49 -4.27
N GLY A 10 9.43 -3.79 -3.23
CA GLY A 10 8.60 -3.42 -2.07
C GLY A 10 7.41 -2.57 -2.47
N GLY A 11 7.62 -1.56 -3.32
CA GLY A 11 6.58 -0.70 -3.87
C GLY A 11 5.56 -1.48 -4.69
N ALA A 12 5.99 -2.43 -5.52
CA ALA A 12 5.09 -3.27 -6.30
C ALA A 12 4.21 -4.14 -5.40
N ILE A 13 4.80 -4.77 -4.37
CA ILE A 13 4.07 -5.60 -3.40
C ILE A 13 3.04 -4.75 -2.64
N VAL A 14 3.46 -3.58 -2.12
CA VAL A 14 2.57 -2.66 -1.41
C VAL A 14 1.45 -2.16 -2.32
N GLY A 15 1.76 -1.87 -3.58
CA GLY A 15 0.79 -1.42 -4.58
C GLY A 15 -0.29 -2.45 -4.84
N LEU A 16 0.11 -3.72 -5.05
CA LEU A 16 -0.81 -4.84 -5.27
C LEU A 16 -1.65 -5.14 -4.03
N TRP A 17 -1.05 -5.08 -2.83
CA TRP A 17 -1.79 -5.23 -1.58
C TRP A 17 -2.79 -4.10 -1.36
N GLY A 18 -2.40 -2.86 -1.62
CA GLY A 18 -3.28 -1.71 -1.55
C GLY A 18 -4.48 -1.84 -2.49
N LEU A 19 -4.24 -2.26 -3.74
CA LEU A 19 -5.29 -2.53 -4.71
C LEU A 19 -6.24 -3.62 -4.22
N THR A 20 -5.69 -4.72 -3.70
CA THR A 20 -6.46 -5.84 -3.14
C THR A 20 -7.36 -5.36 -2.00
N ILE A 21 -6.83 -4.57 -1.06
CA ILE A 21 -7.60 -3.98 0.06
C ILE A 21 -8.66 -3.02 -0.46
N ALA A 22 -8.37 -2.20 -1.47
CA ALA A 22 -9.31 -1.24 -2.03
C ALA A 22 -10.52 -1.92 -2.68
N VAL A 23 -10.27 -2.99 -3.46
CA VAL A 23 -11.30 -3.77 -4.16
C VAL A 23 -12.07 -4.66 -3.17
N PHE A 24 -11.36 -5.39 -2.32
CA PHE A 24 -11.93 -6.35 -1.36
C PHE A 24 -12.06 -5.75 0.05
N ASN A 25 -12.49 -4.48 0.14
CA ASN A 25 -12.49 -3.72 1.40
C ASN A 25 -13.36 -4.35 2.51
N GLN A 26 -14.46 -5.01 2.18
CA GLN A 26 -15.30 -5.71 3.16
C GLN A 26 -14.59 -6.95 3.74
N TRP A 27 -13.83 -7.68 2.92
CA TRP A 27 -13.02 -8.80 3.39
C TRP A 27 -11.86 -8.29 4.25
N ALA A 28 -11.18 -7.23 3.81
CA ALA A 28 -10.08 -6.63 4.56
C ALA A 28 -10.55 -6.07 5.93
N GLN A 29 -11.74 -5.48 5.98
CA GLN A 29 -12.38 -5.05 7.23
C GLN A 29 -12.61 -6.22 8.18
N LYS A 30 -13.10 -7.36 7.69
CA LYS A 30 -13.29 -8.58 8.52
C LYS A 30 -11.99 -9.09 9.13
N LEU A 31 -10.85 -8.92 8.44
CA LEU A 31 -9.55 -9.27 8.97
C LEU A 31 -9.02 -8.25 9.99
N GLY A 32 -9.30 -6.95 9.77
CA GLY A 32 -8.86 -5.86 10.65
C GLY A 32 -9.73 -5.65 11.91
N GLY A 33 -10.88 -6.31 11.98
CA GLY A 33 -11.87 -6.15 13.05
C GLY A 33 -12.78 -4.93 12.87
N ASP A 34 -13.68 -4.71 13.82
CA ASP A 34 -14.78 -3.74 13.66
C ASP A 34 -14.43 -2.32 14.16
N ARG A 35 -13.31 -2.15 14.86
CA ARG A 35 -12.96 -0.88 15.52
C ARG A 35 -11.50 -0.53 15.33
N LEU A 36 -11.24 0.76 15.14
CA LEU A 36 -9.92 1.36 15.18
C LEU A 36 -9.38 1.41 16.62
N ALA A 37 -8.06 1.57 16.77
CA ALA A 37 -7.41 1.67 18.08
C ALA A 37 -7.94 2.82 18.96
N ASN A 38 -8.53 3.85 18.34
CA ASN A 38 -9.17 4.98 19.03
C ASN A 38 -10.67 4.76 19.31
N GLY A 39 -11.18 3.54 19.14
CA GLY A 39 -12.57 3.16 19.42
C GLY A 39 -13.59 3.53 18.34
N ARG A 40 -13.19 4.24 17.26
CA ARG A 40 -14.08 4.57 16.15
C ARG A 40 -14.42 3.33 15.30
N PRO A 41 -15.63 3.26 14.71
CA PRO A 41 -15.98 2.15 13.83
C PRO A 41 -15.07 2.14 12.59
N LEU A 42 -14.50 0.97 12.30
CA LEU A 42 -13.79 0.75 11.05
C LEU A 42 -14.84 0.56 9.97
N THR A 43 -14.92 1.48 8.99
CA THR A 43 -15.93 1.39 7.91
C THR A 43 -15.31 0.82 6.63
N PRO A 44 -16.10 0.15 5.76
CA PRO A 44 -15.60 -0.32 4.47
C PRO A 44 -14.99 0.81 3.62
N GLY A 45 -15.59 2.01 3.69
CA GLY A 45 -15.09 3.20 3.01
C GLY A 45 -13.71 3.64 3.52
N PHE A 46 -13.48 3.59 4.83
CA PHE A 46 -12.17 3.90 5.42
C PHE A 46 -11.11 2.86 5.01
N VAL A 47 -11.45 1.57 5.05
CA VAL A 47 -10.53 0.50 4.61
C VAL A 47 -10.18 0.65 3.13
N ARG A 48 -11.17 0.96 2.28
CA ARG A 48 -10.95 1.28 0.87
C ARG A 48 -10.00 2.44 0.69
N PHE A 49 -10.19 3.52 1.46
CA PHE A 49 -9.33 4.70 1.39
C PHE A 49 -7.86 4.37 1.73
N ILE A 50 -7.63 3.58 2.78
CA ILE A 50 -6.28 3.10 3.11
C ILE A 50 -5.71 2.26 1.97
N GLY A 51 -6.49 1.34 1.41
CA GLY A 51 -6.07 0.53 0.25
C GLY A 51 -5.66 1.40 -0.94
N VAL A 52 -6.43 2.44 -1.26
CA VAL A 52 -6.12 3.38 -2.34
C VAL A 52 -4.82 4.15 -2.07
N ILE A 53 -4.60 4.63 -0.84
CA ILE A 53 -3.34 5.30 -0.48
C ILE A 53 -2.15 4.35 -0.66
N LEU A 54 -2.28 3.10 -0.20
CA LEU A 54 -1.23 2.09 -0.36
C LEU A 54 -0.97 1.77 -1.82
N ALA A 55 -2.02 1.68 -2.64
CA ALA A 55 -1.90 1.45 -4.07
C ALA A 55 -1.12 2.59 -4.74
N ILE A 56 -1.53 3.84 -4.50
CA ILE A 56 -0.88 5.03 -5.06
C ILE A 56 0.57 5.14 -4.58
N GLY A 57 0.81 4.99 -3.29
CA GLY A 57 2.15 5.05 -2.71
C GLY A 57 3.06 3.96 -3.26
N GLY A 58 2.59 2.71 -3.33
CA GLY A 58 3.32 1.60 -3.91
C GLY A 58 3.66 1.82 -5.39
N THR A 59 2.68 2.25 -6.19
CA THR A 59 2.92 2.62 -7.60
C THR A 59 3.94 3.75 -7.73
N LEU A 60 3.88 4.77 -6.88
CA LEU A 60 4.86 5.85 -6.88
C LEU A 60 6.27 5.31 -6.62
N PHE A 61 6.47 4.44 -5.63
CA PHE A 61 7.78 3.83 -5.37
C PHE A 61 8.29 3.01 -6.55
N VAL A 62 7.41 2.29 -7.26
CA VAL A 62 7.78 1.58 -8.50
C VAL A 62 8.23 2.56 -9.57
N VAL A 63 7.48 3.63 -9.79
CA VAL A 63 7.84 4.66 -10.79
C VAL A 63 9.18 5.30 -10.46
N LEU A 64 9.40 5.68 -9.20
CA LEU A 64 10.67 6.26 -8.75
C LEU A 64 11.85 5.30 -8.90
N ALA A 65 11.62 4.00 -8.71
CA ALA A 65 12.65 2.97 -8.89
C ALA A 65 13.00 2.77 -10.38
N ILE A 66 12.00 2.74 -11.25
CA ILE A 66 12.20 2.57 -12.71
C ILE A 66 12.85 3.81 -13.33
N THR A 67 12.47 4.99 -12.87
CA THR A 67 12.95 6.27 -13.43
C THR A 67 14.35 6.67 -12.95
N GLY A 68 14.97 5.89 -12.05
CA GLY A 68 16.31 6.19 -11.55
C GLY A 68 16.35 7.26 -10.45
N VAL A 69 15.20 7.70 -9.94
CA VAL A 69 15.13 8.77 -8.91
C VAL A 69 15.51 8.25 -7.52
N LEU A 70 15.33 6.96 -7.27
CA LEU A 70 15.72 6.33 -6.01
C LEU A 70 17.22 6.00 -6.01
N PRO A 71 17.92 6.16 -4.86
CA PRO A 71 19.36 5.90 -4.77
C PRO A 71 19.71 4.47 -5.20
N ASP A 72 20.61 4.40 -6.15
CA ASP A 72 21.16 3.21 -6.80
C ASP A 72 22.57 2.92 -6.27
N HIS A 73 22.76 3.13 -4.96
CA HIS A 73 24.02 3.02 -4.23
C HIS A 73 25.21 3.78 -4.85
N GLU A 74 25.40 4.99 -4.35
CA GLU A 74 26.72 5.45 -3.94
C GLU A 74 26.80 5.41 -2.41
#